data_AF-A0A845GHN6-F1
#
_entry.id   AF-A0A845GHN6-F1
#
_cell.length_a   1.000
_cell.length_b   1.000
_cell.length_c   1.000
_cell.angle_alpha   90.00
_cell.angle_beta   90.00
_cell.angle_gamma   90.00
#
_symmetry.space_group_name_H-M   'P 1'
#
loop_
_entity.id
_entity.type
_entity.pdbx_description
1 polymer ?
#
loop_
_entity_poly.entity_id
_entity_poly.type
_entity_poly.pdbx_seq_one_letter_code
_entity_poly.pdbx_strand_id
1 'polypeptide(L)'
;MGATVTTGKLASAFKSMDGKTVYVLFEQTFEKNCYPHTPDWHCTCFGVLEHVMRWIFLAGSNCEGGMLQNRSGHITPEGYIAGWLKELANPVQIANRDFDLKAGDTFYATIPESRMEQVRVMLSGVGRPEIADHLAAGGTYTVNMYRDAELLCALYKGGSLAPWRLMNASSAPLYAARDSGLGYSPEQQKCTDASTPAFRKVDRENRLIQRPDGSWFCGGWEYSAVGTFVANLWRDELATPGCYRKRIKAYRDAITSAPVMTGAIKVFVDLSVPVEEDYYREKLAKLPEQVPVVHRDGGFEIIVDSDSELLDRLTRLPSQSVSWLVPAAISQPVSNQMSLIDA
;
A
#
# COMPACT_ATOMS: atom_id res chain seq x y z
N MET A 1 13.01 -10.97 10.11
CA MET A 1 12.41 -9.81 9.41
C MET A 1 13.15 -8.56 9.81
N GLY A 2 13.57 -7.75 8.84
CA GLY A 2 14.14 -6.41 9.09
C GLY A 2 13.07 -5.43 9.52
N ALA A 3 13.48 -4.36 10.20
CA ALA A 3 12.59 -3.25 10.53
C ALA A 3 13.33 -1.94 10.26
N THR A 4 12.75 -1.11 9.41
CA THR A 4 13.22 0.26 9.21
C THR A 4 12.74 1.12 10.36
N VAL A 5 13.67 1.83 11.00
CA VAL A 5 13.37 2.77 12.08
C VAL A 5 13.39 4.18 11.53
N THR A 6 12.24 4.86 11.53
CA THR A 6 12.13 6.28 11.19
C THR A 6 12.47 7.16 12.40
N THR A 7 13.29 8.18 12.18
CA THR A 7 13.74 9.13 13.21
C THR A 7 13.43 10.58 12.88
N GLY A 8 13.09 10.91 11.64
CA GLY A 8 12.81 12.27 11.20
C GLY A 8 12.04 12.30 9.89
N LYS A 9 11.23 13.34 9.69
CA LYS A 9 10.47 13.60 8.46
C LYS A 9 10.69 15.05 8.06
N LEU A 10 10.82 15.29 6.76
CA LEU A 10 10.93 16.63 6.20
C LEU A 10 10.19 16.66 4.86
N ALA A 11 9.14 17.48 4.79
CA ALA A 11 8.55 17.83 3.51
C ALA A 11 9.21 19.10 2.99
N SER A 12 9.61 19.08 1.72
CA SER A 12 10.01 20.27 1.00
C SER A 12 9.15 20.44 -0.25
N ALA A 13 9.07 21.66 -0.77
CA ALA A 13 8.22 21.95 -1.92
C ALA A 13 8.77 23.10 -2.76
N PHE A 14 8.30 23.16 -4.01
CA PHE A 14 8.51 24.27 -4.92
C PHE A 14 7.32 24.42 -5.89
N LYS A 15 7.29 25.53 -6.62
CA LYS A 15 6.37 25.75 -7.75
C LYS A 15 7.06 25.39 -9.05
N SER A 16 6.50 24.44 -9.80
CA SER A 16 6.91 24.17 -11.19
C SER A 16 6.57 25.35 -12.09
N MET A 17 7.11 25.35 -13.32
CA MET A 17 6.89 26.43 -14.29
C MET A 17 5.41 26.63 -14.68
N ASP A 18 4.57 25.59 -14.52
CA ASP A 18 3.12 25.64 -14.75
C ASP A 18 2.32 26.02 -13.48
N GLY A 19 3.00 26.40 -12.39
CA GLY A 19 2.37 26.86 -11.14
C GLY A 19 1.89 25.74 -10.21
N LYS A 20 2.04 24.47 -10.58
CA LYS A 20 1.73 23.34 -9.69
C LYS A 20 2.72 23.29 -8.52
N THR A 21 2.23 22.91 -7.34
CA THR A 21 3.13 22.62 -6.22
C THR A 21 3.66 21.20 -6.38
N VAL A 22 4.97 21.05 -6.33
CA VAL A 22 5.67 19.76 -6.33
C VAL A 22 6.34 19.60 -4.97
N TYR A 23 6.15 18.44 -4.36
CA TYR A 23 6.74 18.10 -3.07
C TYR A 23 7.88 17.11 -3.26
N VAL A 24 8.89 17.26 -2.41
CA VAL A 24 10.01 16.33 -2.27
C VAL A 24 10.09 15.94 -0.80
N LEU A 25 9.84 14.66 -0.52
CA LEU A 25 9.84 14.11 0.83
C LEU A 25 11.20 13.50 1.16
N PHE A 26 11.69 13.81 2.36
CA PHE A 26 12.88 13.23 2.94
C PHE A 26 12.54 12.56 4.26
N GLU A 27 12.99 11.32 4.44
CA GLU A 27 12.84 10.60 5.70
C GLU A 27 14.21 10.21 6.24
N GLN A 28 14.42 10.42 7.53
CA GLN A 28 15.60 9.94 8.23
C GLN A 28 15.34 8.55 8.78
N THR A 29 16.16 7.58 8.40
CA THR A 29 15.96 6.17 8.77
C THR A 29 17.26 5.43 9.07
N PHE A 30 17.16 4.31 9.76
CA PHE A 30 18.19 3.25 9.80
C PHE A 30 17.53 1.87 9.83
N GLU A 31 18.26 0.83 9.44
CA GLU A 31 17.80 -0.56 9.57
C GLU A 31 18.13 -1.10 10.97
N LYS A 32 17.11 -1.59 11.69
CA LYS A 32 17.22 -2.05 13.09
C LYS A 32 18.21 -3.18 13.31
N ASN A 33 18.49 -3.96 12.26
CA ASN A 33 19.42 -5.09 12.35
C ASN A 33 20.86 -4.71 11.92
N CYS A 34 21.11 -3.48 11.50
CA CYS A 34 22.42 -3.02 11.02
C CYS A 34 23.12 -2.15 12.05
N TYR A 35 24.28 -2.60 12.54
CA TYR A 35 25.07 -1.87 13.55
C TYR A 35 26.33 -1.25 12.94
N PRO A 36 26.74 -0.03 13.35
CA PRO A 36 26.04 0.85 14.30
C PRO A 36 24.77 1.49 13.70
N HIS A 37 23.77 1.77 14.54
CA HIS A 37 22.56 2.50 14.14
C HIS A 37 22.89 3.97 13.86
N THR A 38 23.27 4.26 12.62
CA THR A 38 23.53 5.63 12.13
C THR A 38 22.37 6.05 11.23
N PRO A 39 21.46 6.91 11.70
CA PRO A 39 20.35 7.40 10.88
C PRO A 39 20.86 8.26 9.73
N ASP A 40 20.31 8.06 8.54
CA ASP A 40 20.61 8.87 7.37
C ASP A 40 19.34 9.37 6.69
N TRP A 41 19.41 10.54 6.06
CA TRP A 41 18.29 11.13 5.33
C TRP A 41 18.25 10.57 3.91
N HIS A 42 17.06 10.23 3.43
CA HIS A 42 16.87 9.79 2.06
C HIS A 42 15.66 10.45 1.44
N CYS A 43 15.77 10.81 0.16
CA CYS A 43 14.62 11.24 -0.62
C CYS A 43 13.73 10.02 -0.92
N THR A 44 12.49 10.06 -0.44
CA THR A 44 11.57 8.91 -0.53
C THR A 44 10.46 9.10 -1.56
N CYS A 45 10.07 10.35 -1.83
CA CYS A 45 9.02 10.68 -2.80
C CYS A 45 9.33 12.00 -3.50
N PHE A 46 9.10 12.07 -4.82
CA PHE A 46 9.09 13.28 -5.63
C PHE A 46 7.79 13.33 -6.42
N GLY A 47 6.93 14.32 -6.19
CA GLY A 47 5.66 14.34 -6.88
C GLY A 47 4.72 15.48 -6.53
N VAL A 48 3.67 15.61 -7.32
CA VAL A 48 2.47 16.37 -6.94
C VAL A 48 1.74 15.71 -5.77
N LEU A 49 0.78 16.41 -5.17
CA LEU A 49 0.07 15.98 -3.97
C LEU A 49 -0.48 14.55 -4.05
N GLU A 50 -1.08 14.14 -5.17
CA GLU A 50 -1.63 12.78 -5.31
C GLU A 50 -0.58 11.69 -5.16
N HIS A 51 0.59 11.88 -5.78
CA HIS A 51 1.72 10.95 -5.67
C HIS A 51 2.21 10.86 -4.23
N VAL A 52 2.33 12.02 -3.58
CA VAL A 52 2.81 12.17 -2.21
C VAL A 52 1.88 11.51 -1.22
N MET A 53 0.56 11.75 -1.34
CA MET A 53 -0.45 11.11 -0.50
C MET A 53 -0.48 9.61 -0.70
N ARG A 54 -0.42 9.14 -1.95
CA ARG A 54 -0.30 7.69 -2.23
C ARG A 54 0.92 7.09 -1.55
N TRP A 55 2.09 7.74 -1.64
CA TRP A 55 3.31 7.27 -0.99
C TRP A 55 3.21 7.27 0.53
N ILE A 56 2.69 8.33 1.15
CA ILE A 56 2.55 8.45 2.61
C ILE A 56 1.71 7.30 3.17
N PHE A 57 0.58 6.99 2.54
CA PHE A 57 -0.31 5.93 2.99
C PHE A 57 0.28 4.53 2.73
N LEU A 58 0.96 4.33 1.60
CA LEU A 58 1.71 3.11 1.32
C LEU A 58 2.86 2.89 2.30
N ALA A 59 3.60 3.93 2.66
CA ALA A 59 4.65 3.84 3.67
C ALA A 59 4.04 3.58 5.06
N GLY A 60 2.94 4.27 5.38
CA GLY A 60 2.19 4.11 6.62
C GLY A 60 1.66 2.69 6.84
N SER A 61 1.27 1.97 5.79
CA SER A 61 0.80 0.58 5.93
C SER A 61 1.86 -0.38 6.46
N ASN A 62 3.15 -0.08 6.26
CA ASN A 62 4.25 -0.90 6.78
C ASN A 62 4.36 -0.87 8.32
N CYS A 63 3.63 0.05 8.98
CA CYS A 63 3.53 0.11 10.44
C CYS A 63 2.71 -1.06 11.01
N GLU A 64 1.69 -1.55 10.30
CA GLU A 64 0.80 -2.63 10.77
C GLU A 64 1.55 -3.95 11.00
N GLY A 65 2.42 -4.33 10.05
CA GLY A 65 3.28 -5.51 10.18
C GLY A 65 4.55 -5.29 11.00
N GLY A 66 4.76 -4.08 11.53
CA GLY A 66 5.95 -3.72 12.31
C GLY A 66 7.26 -3.63 11.50
N MET A 67 7.18 -3.62 10.16
CA MET A 67 8.34 -3.40 9.28
C MET A 67 8.84 -1.96 9.33
N LEU A 68 7.97 -1.02 9.72
CA LEU A 68 8.31 0.36 9.99
C LEU A 68 8.05 0.69 11.46
N GLN A 69 9.06 1.23 12.13
CA GLN A 69 9.09 1.49 13.57
C GLN A 69 9.60 2.90 13.84
N ASN A 70 9.33 3.42 15.03
CA ASN A 70 10.05 4.58 15.56
C ASN A 70 11.20 4.12 16.47
N ARG A 71 12.01 5.05 16.99
CA ARG A 71 13.14 4.74 17.87
C ARG A 71 12.75 4.01 19.16
N SER A 72 11.51 4.21 19.61
CA SER A 72 10.94 3.58 20.80
C SER A 72 10.23 2.25 20.50
N GLY A 73 10.26 1.77 19.24
CA GLY A 73 9.61 0.55 18.80
C GLY A 73 8.37 0.82 17.95
N HIS A 74 7.24 0.25 18.34
CA HIS A 74 6.02 0.28 17.54
C HIS A 74 5.53 1.72 17.27
N ILE A 75 5.10 1.95 16.03
CA ILE A 75 4.41 3.17 15.58
C ILE A 75 3.14 2.73 14.85
N THR A 76 2.06 3.49 15.00
CA THR A 76 0.81 3.22 14.27
C THR A 76 0.82 3.94 12.92
N PRO A 77 0.12 3.41 11.88
CA PRO A 77 -0.05 4.16 10.64
C PRO A 77 -0.65 5.54 10.87
N GLU A 78 -1.60 5.66 11.80
CA GLU A 78 -2.26 6.92 12.12
C GLU A 78 -1.25 7.99 12.57
N GLY A 79 -0.29 7.60 13.41
CA GLY A 79 0.78 8.47 13.90
C GLY A 79 1.81 8.79 12.81
N TYR A 80 2.18 7.79 12.00
CA TYR A 80 3.11 7.98 10.89
C TYR A 80 2.57 8.96 9.84
N ILE A 81 1.32 8.76 9.40
CA ILE A 81 0.61 9.63 8.44
C ILE A 81 0.44 11.03 9.04
N ALA A 82 0.07 11.15 10.32
CA ALA A 82 -0.07 12.44 10.99
C ALA A 82 1.24 13.26 10.95
N GLY A 83 2.39 12.61 11.14
CA GLY A 83 3.69 13.25 11.06
C GLY A 83 3.95 13.85 9.68
N TRP A 84 3.61 13.12 8.61
CA TRP A 84 3.75 13.63 7.25
C TRP A 84 2.77 14.76 6.93
N LEU A 85 1.50 14.65 7.32
CA LEU A 85 0.52 15.73 7.12
C LEU A 85 0.94 17.02 7.83
N LYS A 86 1.56 16.90 9.01
CA LYS A 86 2.15 18.06 9.72
C LYS A 86 3.29 18.71 8.92
N GLU A 87 4.20 17.91 8.36
CA GLU A 87 5.28 18.43 7.52
C GLU A 87 4.75 19.07 6.23
N LEU A 88 3.75 18.46 5.60
CA LEU A 88 3.11 18.98 4.39
C LEU A 88 2.37 20.30 4.61
N ALA A 89 1.86 20.57 5.80
CA ALA A 89 1.15 21.82 6.10
C ALA A 89 2.09 23.05 6.08
N ASN A 90 3.39 22.85 6.32
CA ASN A 90 4.39 23.91 6.32
C ASN A 90 5.74 23.35 5.82
N PRO A 91 5.86 23.05 4.52
CA PRO A 91 7.08 22.46 3.96
C PRO A 91 8.23 23.49 3.95
N VAL A 92 9.47 23.02 3.82
CA VAL A 92 10.58 23.91 3.51
C VAL A 92 10.68 24.18 2.00
N GLN A 93 11.14 25.37 1.61
CA GLN A 93 11.40 25.67 0.22
C GLN A 93 12.69 24.97 -0.24
N ILE A 94 12.60 24.16 -1.30
CA ILE A 94 13.78 23.52 -1.90
C ILE A 94 14.30 24.37 -3.07
N ALA A 95 15.62 24.52 -3.19
CA ALA A 95 16.24 25.29 -4.27
C ALA A 95 16.21 24.54 -5.61
N ASN A 96 16.12 25.27 -6.72
CA ASN A 96 16.22 24.69 -8.06
C ASN A 96 17.61 24.06 -8.30
N ARG A 97 17.64 22.92 -9.00
CA ARG A 97 18.86 22.15 -9.30
C ARG A 97 18.70 21.41 -10.63
N ASP A 98 19.83 21.10 -11.25
CA ASP A 98 19.90 20.22 -12.42
C ASP A 98 20.33 18.82 -11.99
N PHE A 99 19.83 17.81 -12.70
CA PHE A 99 20.17 16.40 -12.52
C PHE A 99 20.51 15.75 -13.85
N ASP A 100 21.48 14.84 -13.85
CA ASP A 100 21.81 14.04 -15.02
C ASP A 100 21.12 12.68 -14.97
N LEU A 101 20.22 12.45 -15.93
CA LEU A 101 19.63 11.14 -16.17
C LEU A 101 20.57 10.32 -17.05
N LYS A 102 20.92 9.12 -16.58
CA LYS A 102 21.80 8.20 -17.27
C LYS A 102 21.40 6.75 -16.96
N ALA A 103 21.28 5.94 -18.01
CA ALA A 103 21.10 4.50 -17.88
C ALA A 103 22.40 3.86 -17.37
N GLY A 104 22.29 2.92 -16.44
CA GLY A 104 23.43 2.11 -16.01
C GLY A 104 23.03 0.88 -15.20
N ASP A 105 23.99 -0.03 -15.06
CA ASP A 105 23.88 -1.29 -14.34
C ASP A 105 24.16 -1.15 -12.83
N THR A 106 24.77 -0.04 -12.40
CA THR A 106 25.15 0.17 -11.00
C THR A 106 23.95 0.42 -10.09
N PHE A 107 24.10 0.07 -8.81
CA PHE A 107 23.09 0.33 -7.78
C PHE A 107 22.72 1.82 -7.69
N TYR A 108 23.64 2.73 -8.00
CA TYR A 108 23.45 4.19 -7.90
C TYR A 108 23.08 4.87 -9.23
N ALA A 109 22.87 4.12 -10.31
CA ALA A 109 22.44 4.70 -11.58
C ALA A 109 21.14 5.49 -11.41
N THR A 110 21.03 6.67 -12.01
CA THR A 110 19.79 7.45 -11.96
C THR A 110 18.66 6.69 -12.64
N ILE A 111 18.96 6.00 -13.73
CA ILE A 111 18.06 5.07 -14.40
C ILE A 111 18.68 3.66 -14.44
N PRO A 112 18.17 2.67 -13.68
CA PRO A 112 18.62 1.29 -13.80
C PRO A 112 18.29 0.70 -15.17
N GLU A 113 19.24 0.04 -15.83
CA GLU A 113 19.04 -0.63 -17.13
C GLU A 113 17.87 -1.62 -17.10
N SER A 114 17.73 -2.37 -16.00
CA SER A 114 16.63 -3.33 -15.78
C SER A 114 15.24 -2.70 -15.72
N ARG A 115 15.15 -1.36 -15.66
CA ARG A 115 13.90 -0.59 -15.63
C ARG A 115 13.67 0.23 -16.90
N MET A 116 14.51 0.09 -17.93
CA MET A 116 14.44 0.94 -19.13
C MET A 116 13.11 0.85 -19.87
N GLU A 117 12.50 -0.34 -19.97
CA GLU A 117 11.19 -0.47 -20.63
C GLU A 117 10.09 0.27 -19.87
N GLN A 118 10.09 0.16 -18.53
CA GLN A 118 9.18 0.93 -17.68
C GLN A 118 9.41 2.44 -17.84
N VAL A 119 10.67 2.87 -17.95
CA VAL A 119 11.05 4.28 -18.15
C VAL A 119 10.57 4.79 -19.51
N ARG A 120 10.69 3.99 -20.57
CA ARG A 120 10.13 4.31 -21.89
C ARG A 120 8.62 4.53 -21.83
N VAL A 121 7.87 3.67 -21.14
CA VAL A 121 6.42 3.85 -20.95
C VAL A 121 6.12 5.15 -20.19
N MET A 122 6.86 5.44 -19.12
CA MET A 122 6.66 6.65 -18.32
C MET A 122 6.97 7.93 -19.10
N LEU A 123 8.07 7.95 -19.84
CA LEU A 123 8.48 9.10 -20.67
C LEU A 123 7.55 9.32 -21.86
N SER A 124 7.09 8.23 -22.50
CA SER A 124 6.07 8.31 -23.55
C SER A 124 4.76 8.89 -23.02
N GLY A 125 4.35 8.51 -21.80
CA GLY A 125 3.15 9.03 -21.14
C GLY A 125 3.17 10.53 -20.86
N VAL A 126 4.36 11.15 -20.79
CA VAL A 126 4.52 12.63 -20.70
C VAL A 126 4.95 13.26 -22.03
N GLY A 127 4.82 12.52 -23.15
CA GLY A 127 5.11 13.02 -24.48
C GLY A 127 6.59 13.22 -24.78
N ARG A 128 7.49 12.55 -24.05
CA ARG A 128 8.96 12.65 -24.20
C ARG A 128 9.67 11.31 -24.53
N PRO A 129 9.16 10.49 -25.46
CA PRO A 129 9.76 9.18 -25.77
C PRO A 129 11.21 9.29 -26.26
N GLU A 130 11.59 10.41 -26.89
CA GLU A 130 12.94 10.65 -27.41
C GLU A 130 14.01 10.65 -26.33
N ILE A 131 13.66 11.02 -25.08
CA ILE A 131 14.58 10.94 -23.95
C ILE A 131 14.90 9.47 -23.64
N ALA A 132 13.90 8.57 -23.71
CA ALA A 132 14.11 7.16 -23.41
C ALA A 132 15.08 6.52 -24.42
N ASP A 133 14.93 6.87 -25.69
CA ASP A 133 15.80 6.36 -26.77
C ASP A 133 17.22 6.90 -26.64
N HIS A 134 17.38 8.18 -26.28
CA HIS A 134 18.70 8.77 -25.98
C HIS A 134 19.39 8.08 -24.80
N LEU A 135 18.66 7.82 -23.72
CA LEU A 135 19.19 7.10 -22.55
C LEU A 135 19.55 5.65 -22.89
N ALA A 136 18.73 4.96 -23.68
CA ALA A 136 18.98 3.59 -24.14
C ALA A 136 20.22 3.48 -25.05
N ALA A 137 20.53 4.54 -25.81
CA ALA A 137 21.75 4.64 -26.61
C ALA A 137 23.01 4.97 -25.79
N GLY A 138 22.90 5.02 -24.45
CA GLY A 138 24.02 5.34 -23.55
C GLY A 138 24.24 6.85 -23.35
N GLY A 139 23.32 7.68 -23.84
CA GLY A 139 23.36 9.13 -23.66
C GLY A 139 23.05 9.56 -22.22
N THR A 140 23.49 10.77 -21.88
CA THR A 140 23.09 11.49 -20.65
C THR A 140 22.11 12.60 -21.01
N TYR A 141 21.05 12.76 -20.22
CA TYR A 141 20.06 13.83 -20.39
C TYR A 141 19.94 14.67 -19.12
N THR A 142 20.29 15.95 -19.19
CA THR A 142 20.19 16.87 -18.04
C THR A 142 18.77 17.42 -17.91
N VAL A 143 18.18 17.28 -16.74
CA VAL A 143 16.85 17.79 -16.38
C VAL A 143 16.96 18.84 -15.29
N ASN A 144 16.19 19.91 -15.41
CA ASN A 144 16.06 20.95 -14.39
C ASN A 144 14.85 20.66 -13.50
N MET A 145 15.03 20.73 -12.19
CA MET A 145 13.99 20.36 -11.23
C MET A 145 12.68 21.13 -11.41
N TYR A 146 12.76 22.43 -11.70
CA TYR A 146 11.57 23.29 -11.81
C TYR A 146 10.93 23.20 -13.20
N ARG A 147 11.74 23.21 -14.26
CA ARG A 147 11.28 23.18 -15.65
C ARG A 147 10.76 21.80 -16.05
N ASP A 148 11.47 20.75 -15.66
CA ASP A 148 11.21 19.36 -16.07
C ASP A 148 10.45 18.58 -14.98
N ALA A 149 9.70 19.29 -14.13
CA ALA A 149 9.03 18.74 -12.97
C ALA A 149 8.02 17.63 -13.30
N GLU A 150 7.27 17.75 -14.40
CA GLU A 150 6.31 16.74 -14.85
C GLU A 150 7.01 15.41 -15.19
N LEU A 151 8.12 15.49 -15.92
CA LEU A 151 8.97 14.34 -16.24
C LEU A 151 9.52 13.70 -14.96
N LEU A 152 10.05 14.50 -14.04
CA LEU A 152 10.59 14.01 -12.77
C LEU A 152 9.51 13.35 -11.90
N CYS A 153 8.31 13.93 -11.84
CA CYS A 153 7.15 13.34 -11.17
C CYS A 153 6.74 12.00 -11.79
N ALA A 154 6.81 11.85 -13.12
CA ALA A 154 6.46 10.60 -13.78
C ALA A 154 7.42 9.47 -13.39
N LEU A 155 8.72 9.78 -13.33
CA LEU A 155 9.79 8.81 -13.04
C LEU A 155 9.89 8.46 -11.53
N TYR A 156 9.81 9.46 -10.65
CA TYR A 156 10.25 9.35 -9.23
C TYR A 156 9.13 9.56 -8.20
N LYS A 157 7.88 9.22 -8.54
CA LYS A 157 6.71 9.29 -7.64
C LYS A 157 6.68 8.28 -6.46
N GLY A 158 7.84 7.74 -6.04
CA GLY A 158 7.94 6.87 -4.86
C GLY A 158 7.48 5.41 -5.08
N GLY A 159 7.55 4.91 -6.32
CA GLY A 159 7.18 3.51 -6.64
C GLY A 159 7.97 2.90 -7.79
N SER A 160 8.05 3.58 -8.93
CA SER A 160 8.77 3.05 -10.11
C SER A 160 10.28 3.13 -9.95
N LEU A 161 10.80 4.35 -9.77
CA LEU A 161 12.19 4.61 -9.45
C LEU A 161 12.30 5.30 -8.09
N ALA A 162 13.33 4.91 -7.36
CA ALA A 162 13.55 5.45 -6.02
C ALA A 162 14.18 6.86 -6.10
N PRO A 163 13.57 7.90 -5.49
CA PRO A 163 14.03 9.29 -5.64
C PRO A 163 15.42 9.57 -5.07
N TRP A 164 15.91 8.75 -4.13
CA TRP A 164 17.27 8.85 -3.60
C TRP A 164 18.35 8.70 -4.68
N ARG A 165 18.01 8.12 -5.84
CA ARG A 165 18.87 8.06 -7.02
C ARG A 165 19.19 9.45 -7.59
N LEU A 166 18.27 10.40 -7.48
CA LEU A 166 18.48 11.80 -7.84
C LEU A 166 19.02 12.62 -6.67
N MET A 167 18.48 12.38 -5.48
CA MET A 167 18.73 13.20 -4.29
C MET A 167 19.25 12.33 -3.15
N ASN A 168 20.58 12.34 -3.00
CA ASN A 168 21.26 11.65 -1.90
C ASN A 168 21.00 12.34 -0.54
N ALA A 169 21.57 11.78 0.52
CA ALA A 169 21.39 12.28 1.89
C ALA A 169 21.73 13.75 2.09
N SER A 170 22.77 14.25 1.43
CA SER A 170 23.19 15.66 1.52
C SER A 170 22.22 16.63 0.82
N SER A 171 21.21 16.11 0.11
CA SER A 171 20.21 16.91 -0.61
C SER A 171 19.05 17.35 0.27
N ALA A 172 18.90 16.81 1.49
CA ALA A 172 17.83 17.21 2.40
C ALA A 172 17.99 18.68 2.83
N PRO A 173 17.01 19.57 2.56
CA PRO A 173 17.12 21.00 2.88
C PRO A 173 16.80 21.30 4.37
N LEU A 174 17.57 20.71 5.29
CA LEU A 174 17.31 20.72 6.75
C LEU A 174 17.18 22.12 7.37
N TYR A 175 17.86 23.11 6.77
CA TYR A 175 17.94 24.48 7.28
C TYR A 175 17.25 25.51 6.38
N ALA A 176 16.51 25.06 5.37
CA ALA A 176 15.79 25.96 4.48
C ALA A 176 14.58 26.60 5.17
N ALA A 177 14.18 27.77 4.67
CA ALA A 177 13.01 28.48 5.18
C ALA A 177 11.73 27.67 4.95
N ARG A 178 10.86 27.67 5.95
CA ARG A 178 9.51 27.09 5.89
C ARG A 178 8.59 28.05 5.13
N ASP A 179 7.73 27.51 4.27
CA ASP A 179 6.78 28.28 3.46
C ASP A 179 5.40 27.59 3.44
N SER A 180 4.46 28.11 4.24
CA SER A 180 3.08 27.61 4.29
C SER A 180 2.29 27.90 3.01
N GLY A 181 2.74 28.82 2.15
CA GLY A 181 2.14 29.07 0.83
C GLY A 181 2.35 27.93 -0.17
N LEU A 182 3.31 27.03 0.12
CA LEU A 182 3.51 25.77 -0.60
C LEU A 182 2.85 24.58 0.10
N GLY A 183 2.22 24.80 1.26
CA GLY A 183 1.70 23.75 2.11
C GLY A 183 0.38 23.13 1.64
N TYR A 184 0.15 21.89 2.05
CA TYR A 184 -1.16 21.22 2.01
C TYR A 184 -1.72 21.17 3.43
N SER A 185 -2.72 22.02 3.71
CA SER A 185 -3.40 22.11 5.00
C SER A 185 -4.90 22.33 4.78
N PRO A 186 -5.63 21.34 4.25
CA PRO A 186 -7.06 21.47 4.01
C PRO A 186 -7.82 21.61 5.34
N GLU A 187 -9.01 22.21 5.27
CA GLU A 187 -9.95 22.16 6.38
C GLU A 187 -10.40 20.71 6.62
N GLN A 188 -10.47 20.32 7.89
CA GLN A 188 -10.95 19.00 8.27
C GLN A 188 -12.44 18.88 7.98
N GLN A 189 -12.82 17.78 7.36
CA GLN A 189 -14.22 17.49 7.08
C GLN A 189 -14.83 16.61 8.17
N LYS A 190 -16.16 16.70 8.30
CA LYS A 190 -16.92 15.83 9.19
C LYS A 190 -16.92 14.41 8.63
N CYS A 191 -16.38 13.48 9.40
CA CYS A 191 -16.30 12.08 8.99
C CYS A 191 -17.63 11.37 9.21
N THR A 192 -18.25 10.94 8.11
CA THR A 192 -19.33 9.95 8.14
C THR A 192 -18.84 8.62 8.72
N ASP A 193 -19.75 7.71 9.01
CA ASP A 193 -19.37 6.38 9.47
C ASP A 193 -18.67 5.62 8.34
N ALA A 194 -17.57 4.96 8.70
CA ALA A 194 -16.78 4.20 7.75
C ALA A 194 -17.57 2.95 7.36
N SER A 195 -17.92 2.83 6.08
CA SER A 195 -18.38 1.56 5.55
C SER A 195 -17.21 0.58 5.63
N THR A 196 -17.42 -0.53 6.33
CA THR A 196 -16.46 -1.63 6.42
C THR A 196 -17.07 -2.84 5.74
N PRO A 197 -16.28 -3.64 4.99
CA PRO A 197 -16.78 -4.88 4.43
C PRO A 197 -17.10 -5.87 5.56
N ALA A 198 -17.89 -6.90 5.26
CA ALA A 198 -18.05 -7.99 6.21
C ALA A 198 -16.76 -8.81 6.29
N PHE A 199 -16.45 -9.28 7.50
CA PHE A 199 -15.27 -10.09 7.79
C PHE A 199 -15.64 -11.43 8.42
N ARG A 200 -14.76 -12.44 8.24
CA ARG A 200 -14.81 -13.73 8.95
C ARG A 200 -13.41 -14.17 9.35
N LYS A 201 -13.27 -14.83 10.50
CA LYS A 201 -12.01 -15.48 10.90
C LYS A 201 -11.98 -16.90 10.36
N VAL A 202 -10.94 -17.21 9.57
CA VAL A 202 -10.65 -18.58 9.12
C VAL A 202 -9.95 -19.33 10.25
N ASP A 203 -8.93 -18.69 10.82
CA ASP A 203 -8.14 -19.20 11.94
C ASP A 203 -7.71 -18.01 12.83
N ARG A 204 -6.69 -18.22 13.66
CA ARG A 204 -6.15 -17.19 14.55
C ARG A 204 -5.71 -15.92 13.81
N GLU A 205 -5.12 -16.06 12.62
CA GLU A 205 -4.45 -14.98 11.89
C GLU A 205 -5.20 -14.58 10.62
N ASN A 206 -5.68 -15.54 9.84
CA ASN A 206 -6.29 -15.33 8.53
C ASN A 206 -7.72 -14.80 8.61
N ARG A 207 -8.04 -13.88 7.69
CA ARG A 207 -9.35 -13.21 7.59
C ARG A 207 -9.91 -13.36 6.18
N LEU A 208 -11.20 -13.69 6.09
CA LEU A 208 -11.95 -13.49 4.84
C LEU A 208 -12.56 -12.09 4.82
N ILE A 209 -12.56 -11.48 3.65
CA ILE A 209 -13.13 -10.16 3.38
C ILE A 209 -14.19 -10.31 2.30
N GLN A 210 -15.37 -9.73 2.52
CA GLN A 210 -16.43 -9.71 1.53
C GLN A 210 -16.22 -8.57 0.52
N ARG A 211 -16.31 -8.90 -0.77
CA ARG A 211 -16.31 -7.94 -1.87
C ARG A 211 -17.70 -7.30 -2.04
N PRO A 212 -17.80 -6.18 -2.78
CA PRO A 212 -19.09 -5.54 -3.06
C PRO A 212 -20.10 -6.44 -3.79
N ASP A 213 -19.64 -7.41 -4.58
CA ASP A 213 -20.47 -8.40 -5.26
C ASP A 213 -20.97 -9.54 -4.35
N GLY A 214 -20.62 -9.49 -3.05
CA GLY A 214 -20.97 -10.48 -2.05
C GLY A 214 -20.02 -11.68 -1.97
N SER A 215 -19.08 -11.83 -2.91
CA SER A 215 -18.07 -12.90 -2.90
C SER A 215 -17.05 -12.70 -1.77
N TRP A 216 -16.49 -13.79 -1.25
CA TRP A 216 -15.46 -13.72 -0.21
C TRP A 216 -14.10 -14.13 -0.76
N PHE A 217 -13.05 -13.49 -0.24
CA PHE A 217 -11.66 -13.87 -0.51
C PHE A 217 -10.84 -13.84 0.76
N CYS A 218 -9.74 -14.60 0.77
CA CYS A 218 -8.76 -14.53 1.85
C CYS A 218 -7.94 -13.25 1.73
N GLY A 219 -8.07 -12.36 2.70
CA GLY A 219 -7.27 -11.14 2.83
C GLY A 219 -5.90 -11.36 3.51
N GLY A 220 -5.57 -12.63 3.82
CA GLY A 220 -4.39 -13.00 4.58
C GLY A 220 -4.52 -12.68 6.07
N TRP A 221 -3.37 -12.46 6.71
CA TRP A 221 -3.32 -12.15 8.14
C TRP A 221 -3.99 -10.81 8.46
N GLU A 222 -4.54 -10.68 9.67
CA GLU A 222 -5.27 -9.48 10.12
C GLU A 222 -4.50 -8.17 9.85
N TYR A 223 -3.22 -8.08 10.25
CA TYR A 223 -2.43 -6.87 10.01
C TYR A 223 -2.19 -6.61 8.52
N SER A 224 -2.13 -7.66 7.69
CA SER A 224 -1.90 -7.52 6.24
C SER A 224 -3.14 -6.95 5.56
N ALA A 225 -4.32 -7.37 5.99
CA ALA A 225 -5.60 -6.82 5.54
C ALA A 225 -5.76 -5.35 5.95
N VAL A 226 -5.42 -4.99 7.20
CA VAL A 226 -5.44 -3.58 7.66
C VAL A 226 -4.41 -2.75 6.90
N GLY A 227 -3.20 -3.26 6.71
CA GLY A 227 -2.15 -2.58 5.94
C GLY A 227 -2.59 -2.30 4.50
N THR A 228 -3.20 -3.27 3.84
CA THR A 228 -3.75 -3.11 2.48
C THR A 228 -4.84 -2.03 2.44
N PHE A 229 -5.72 -1.99 3.44
CA PHE A 229 -6.73 -0.94 3.56
C PHE A 229 -6.08 0.45 3.73
N VAL A 230 -5.11 0.58 4.64
CA VAL A 230 -4.36 1.82 4.87
C VAL A 230 -3.70 2.30 3.58
N ALA A 231 -2.99 1.42 2.85
CA ALA A 231 -2.28 1.79 1.63
C ALA A 231 -3.18 2.40 0.54
N ASN A 232 -4.48 2.05 0.53
CA ASN A 232 -5.45 2.50 -0.47
C ASN A 232 -6.30 3.70 -0.03
N LEU A 233 -6.20 4.12 1.24
CA LEU A 233 -7.06 5.15 1.83
C LEU A 233 -6.74 6.59 1.39
N TRP A 234 -5.62 6.79 0.68
CA TRP A 234 -5.14 8.12 0.29
C TRP A 234 -6.14 8.92 -0.56
N ARG A 235 -6.91 8.25 -1.44
CA ARG A 235 -7.93 8.92 -2.27
C ARG A 235 -9.06 9.47 -1.41
N ASP A 236 -9.52 8.68 -0.46
CA ASP A 236 -10.61 9.10 0.42
C ASP A 236 -10.14 10.20 1.36
N GLU A 237 -8.87 10.21 1.76
CA GLU A 237 -8.29 11.31 2.54
C GLU A 237 -8.19 12.61 1.72
N LEU A 238 -7.85 12.53 0.42
CA LEU A 238 -7.88 13.69 -0.46
C LEU A 238 -9.31 14.23 -0.67
N ALA A 239 -10.30 13.34 -0.79
CA ALA A 239 -11.70 13.72 -0.98
C ALA A 239 -12.34 14.25 0.31
N THR A 240 -11.97 13.69 1.46
CA THR A 240 -12.54 14.00 2.78
C THR A 240 -11.44 14.11 3.84
N PRO A 241 -10.69 15.23 3.88
CA PRO A 241 -9.52 15.38 4.74
C PRO A 241 -9.83 15.26 6.24
N GLY A 242 -8.92 14.61 6.96
CA GLY A 242 -9.00 14.39 8.41
C GLY A 242 -9.68 13.08 8.83
N CYS A 243 -10.18 12.28 7.89
CA CYS A 243 -10.98 11.10 8.20
C CYS A 243 -10.23 9.79 8.27
N TYR A 244 -8.97 9.75 7.83
CA TYR A 244 -8.18 8.52 7.83
C TYR A 244 -8.11 7.82 9.20
N ARG A 245 -7.92 8.56 10.31
CA ARG A 245 -7.83 7.94 11.66
C ARG A 245 -9.10 7.18 12.04
N LYS A 246 -10.27 7.80 11.83
CA LYS A 246 -11.58 7.18 12.15
C LYS A 246 -11.79 5.93 11.28
N ARG A 247 -11.44 6.01 9.99
CA ARG A 247 -11.60 4.91 9.04
C ARG A 247 -10.68 3.72 9.34
N ILE A 248 -9.41 3.98 9.62
CA ILE A 248 -8.44 2.93 9.99
C ILE A 248 -8.90 2.23 11.27
N LYS A 249 -9.29 3.01 12.29
CA LYS A 249 -9.80 2.44 13.54
C LYS A 249 -11.05 1.58 13.31
N ALA A 250 -12.04 2.08 12.58
CA ALA A 250 -13.27 1.34 12.29
C ALA A 250 -13.00 0.04 11.53
N TYR A 251 -12.11 0.06 10.54
CA TYR A 251 -11.71 -1.13 9.80
C TYR A 251 -11.01 -2.15 10.70
N ARG A 252 -10.07 -1.70 11.55
CA ARG A 252 -9.36 -2.54 12.52
C ARG A 252 -10.34 -3.17 13.52
N ASP A 253 -11.23 -2.38 14.10
CA ASP A 253 -12.24 -2.86 15.05
C ASP A 253 -13.17 -3.91 14.40
N ALA A 254 -13.61 -3.68 13.16
CA ALA A 254 -14.47 -4.59 12.42
C ALA A 254 -13.80 -5.93 12.07
N ILE A 255 -12.53 -5.91 11.65
CA ILE A 255 -11.81 -7.15 11.31
C ILE A 255 -11.39 -7.95 12.55
N THR A 256 -11.02 -7.28 13.64
CA THR A 256 -10.67 -7.94 14.91
C THR A 256 -11.91 -8.55 15.58
N SER A 257 -13.07 -7.89 15.52
CA SER A 257 -14.34 -8.38 16.07
C SER A 257 -15.08 -9.39 15.19
N ALA A 258 -14.52 -9.72 14.01
CA ALA A 258 -15.12 -10.65 13.06
C ALA A 258 -15.47 -12.00 13.71
N PRO A 259 -16.65 -12.59 13.39
CA PRO A 259 -17.00 -13.90 13.89
C PRO A 259 -16.15 -14.99 13.24
N VAL A 260 -15.91 -16.07 13.99
CA VAL A 260 -15.24 -17.28 13.50
C VAL A 260 -16.17 -18.03 12.56
N MET A 261 -15.63 -18.55 11.45
CA MET A 261 -16.40 -19.42 10.58
C MET A 261 -16.77 -20.73 11.30
N THR A 262 -17.98 -21.21 11.08
CA THR A 262 -18.46 -22.47 11.64
C THR A 262 -19.06 -23.35 10.55
N GLY A 263 -18.89 -24.66 10.71
CA GLY A 263 -19.44 -25.67 9.79
C GLY A 263 -18.60 -25.86 8.52
N ALA A 264 -19.21 -26.54 7.53
CA ALA A 264 -18.57 -26.85 6.27
C ALA A 264 -18.41 -25.58 5.41
N ILE A 265 -17.17 -25.30 5.03
CA ILE A 265 -16.78 -24.17 4.18
C ILE A 265 -16.57 -24.69 2.77
N LYS A 266 -17.10 -23.96 1.79
CA LYS A 266 -16.88 -24.25 0.38
C LYS A 266 -15.88 -23.26 -0.21
N VAL A 267 -14.87 -23.76 -0.88
CA VAL A 267 -13.88 -22.96 -1.59
C VAL A 267 -13.93 -23.33 -3.06
N PHE A 268 -14.20 -22.35 -3.91
CA PHE A 268 -14.18 -22.51 -5.36
C PHE A 268 -12.87 -21.98 -5.93
N VAL A 269 -12.22 -22.81 -6.75
CA VAL A 269 -11.02 -22.46 -7.50
C VAL A 269 -11.39 -22.33 -8.97
N ASP A 270 -11.23 -21.14 -9.52
CA ASP A 270 -11.50 -20.80 -10.92
C ASP A 270 -10.19 -20.82 -11.72
N LEU A 271 -10.02 -21.83 -12.57
CA LEU A 271 -8.83 -22.01 -13.40
C LEU A 271 -8.87 -21.16 -14.68
N SER A 272 -9.99 -20.49 -14.99
CA SER A 272 -10.08 -19.57 -16.11
C SER A 272 -9.44 -18.22 -15.82
N VAL A 273 -9.28 -17.87 -14.54
CA VAL A 273 -8.60 -16.65 -14.12
C VAL A 273 -7.08 -16.83 -14.25
N PRO A 274 -6.40 -16.03 -15.09
CA PRO A 274 -4.96 -16.14 -15.25
C PRO A 274 -4.24 -15.77 -13.95
N VAL A 275 -3.32 -16.64 -13.53
CA VAL A 275 -2.40 -16.40 -12.41
C VAL A 275 -1.01 -16.19 -13.00
N GLU A 276 -0.39 -15.03 -12.74
CA GLU A 276 0.86 -14.63 -13.38
C GLU A 276 2.07 -15.48 -12.95
N GLU A 277 2.14 -15.83 -11.66
CA GLU A 277 3.29 -16.55 -11.10
C GLU A 277 3.21 -18.08 -11.32
N ASP A 278 4.26 -18.66 -11.89
CA ASP A 278 4.39 -20.09 -12.14
C ASP A 278 4.18 -20.95 -10.90
N TYR A 279 4.74 -20.51 -9.76
CA TYR A 279 4.61 -21.19 -8.48
C TYR A 279 3.14 -21.43 -8.10
N TYR A 280 2.29 -20.40 -8.26
CA TYR A 280 0.87 -20.53 -7.93
C TYR A 280 0.11 -21.34 -8.97
N ARG A 281 0.44 -21.22 -10.26
CA ARG A 281 -0.16 -22.07 -11.31
C ARG A 281 0.08 -23.55 -11.04
N GLU A 282 1.32 -23.93 -10.73
CA GLU A 282 1.69 -25.30 -10.40
C GLU A 282 0.97 -25.79 -9.14
N LYS A 283 0.89 -24.94 -8.11
CA LYS A 283 0.18 -25.25 -6.85
C LYS A 283 -1.31 -25.49 -7.06
N LEU A 284 -1.97 -24.70 -7.92
CA LEU A 284 -3.38 -24.88 -8.26
C LEU A 284 -3.61 -26.16 -9.06
N ALA A 285 -2.76 -26.44 -10.05
CA ALA A 285 -2.86 -27.63 -10.90
C ALA A 285 -2.71 -28.94 -10.10
N LYS A 286 -1.82 -28.97 -9.10
CA LYS A 286 -1.57 -30.14 -8.25
C LYS A 286 -2.58 -30.30 -7.10
N LEU A 287 -3.44 -29.31 -6.85
CA LEU A 287 -4.35 -29.33 -5.70
C LEU A 287 -5.38 -30.48 -5.77
N PRO A 288 -6.03 -30.76 -6.91
CA PRO A 288 -6.98 -31.87 -7.05
C PRO A 288 -6.40 -33.27 -6.79
N GLU A 289 -5.10 -33.45 -6.95
CA GLU A 289 -4.41 -34.72 -6.69
C GLU A 289 -4.20 -34.97 -5.19
N GLN A 290 -4.31 -33.92 -4.37
CA GLN A 290 -3.89 -33.92 -2.97
C GLN A 290 -5.06 -33.81 -1.99
N VAL A 291 -6.22 -33.37 -2.47
CA VAL A 291 -7.43 -33.22 -1.65
C VAL A 291 -8.67 -33.64 -2.43
N PRO A 292 -9.72 -34.15 -1.77
CA PRO A 292 -11.00 -34.40 -2.42
C PRO A 292 -11.57 -33.12 -3.02
N VAL A 293 -11.94 -33.16 -4.30
CA VAL A 293 -12.56 -32.04 -5.02
C VAL A 293 -13.82 -32.46 -5.76
N VAL A 294 -14.70 -31.50 -6.02
CA VAL A 294 -15.83 -31.64 -6.94
C VAL A 294 -15.55 -30.77 -8.16
N HIS A 295 -15.31 -31.40 -9.32
CA HIS A 295 -15.06 -30.67 -10.56
C HIS A 295 -16.32 -29.93 -11.03
N ARG A 296 -16.12 -28.71 -11.53
CA ARG A 296 -17.15 -27.83 -12.09
C ARG A 296 -16.63 -27.21 -13.39
N ASP A 297 -17.52 -26.62 -14.18
CA ASP A 297 -17.10 -25.88 -15.37
C ASP A 297 -16.13 -24.76 -14.97
N GLY A 298 -14.96 -24.74 -15.63
CA GLY A 298 -13.91 -23.75 -15.37
C GLY A 298 -13.06 -23.97 -14.11
N GLY A 299 -13.32 -25.00 -13.30
CA GLY A 299 -12.63 -25.13 -12.01
C GLY A 299 -13.03 -26.32 -11.14
N PHE A 300 -12.88 -26.16 -9.82
CA PHE A 300 -13.27 -27.18 -8.85
C PHE A 300 -13.64 -26.59 -7.48
N GLU A 301 -14.48 -27.31 -6.74
CA GLU A 301 -14.90 -26.98 -5.38
C GLU A 301 -14.21 -27.90 -4.37
N ILE A 302 -13.79 -27.32 -3.25
CA ILE A 302 -13.31 -28.02 -2.06
C ILE A 302 -14.29 -27.76 -0.93
N ILE A 303 -14.74 -28.82 -0.26
CA ILE A 303 -15.54 -28.73 0.96
C ILE A 303 -14.63 -29.11 2.12
N VAL A 304 -14.49 -28.21 3.08
CA VAL A 304 -13.57 -28.37 4.20
C VAL A 304 -14.24 -27.91 5.48
N ASP A 305 -14.07 -28.68 6.56
CA ASP A 305 -14.57 -28.30 7.88
C ASP A 305 -13.72 -27.20 8.50
N SER A 306 -14.34 -26.37 9.35
CA SER A 306 -13.73 -25.20 9.97
C SER A 306 -12.51 -25.50 10.86
N ASP A 307 -12.26 -26.76 11.21
CA ASP A 307 -11.16 -27.23 12.07
C ASP A 307 -10.04 -27.96 11.29
N SER A 308 -10.14 -28.04 9.96
CA SER A 308 -9.19 -28.78 9.14
C SER A 308 -7.86 -28.04 8.96
N GLU A 309 -6.75 -28.77 9.07
CA GLU A 309 -5.40 -28.29 8.68
C GLU A 309 -5.33 -27.85 7.21
N LEU A 310 -6.26 -28.32 6.37
CA LEU A 310 -6.36 -27.90 4.97
C LEU A 310 -6.67 -26.41 4.83
N LEU A 311 -7.31 -25.77 5.82
CA LEU A 311 -7.68 -24.36 5.74
C LEU A 311 -6.47 -23.43 5.59
N ASP A 312 -5.40 -23.63 6.37
CA ASP A 312 -4.18 -22.82 6.26
C ASP A 312 -3.54 -22.95 4.86
N ARG A 313 -3.67 -24.11 4.23
CA ARG A 313 -3.19 -24.30 2.87
C ARG A 313 -4.05 -23.53 1.84
N LEU A 314 -5.37 -23.50 2.04
CA LEU A 314 -6.32 -22.81 1.15
C LEU A 314 -6.23 -21.28 1.28
N THR A 315 -5.91 -20.75 2.46
CA THR A 315 -5.71 -19.30 2.67
C THR A 315 -4.48 -18.75 1.93
N ARG A 316 -3.55 -19.63 1.51
CA ARG A 316 -2.33 -19.31 0.75
C ARG A 316 -2.49 -19.52 -0.77
N LEU A 317 -3.72 -19.63 -1.27
CA LEU A 317 -3.99 -19.66 -2.70
C LEU A 317 -4.19 -18.23 -3.24
N PRO A 318 -3.89 -17.97 -4.52
CA PRO A 318 -4.05 -16.64 -5.12
C PRO A 318 -5.52 -16.18 -5.07
N SER A 319 -5.78 -15.06 -4.43
CA SER A 319 -7.14 -14.56 -4.16
C SER A 319 -7.91 -14.14 -5.42
N GLN A 320 -7.23 -13.93 -6.56
CA GLN A 320 -7.88 -13.68 -7.85
C GLN A 320 -8.62 -14.89 -8.41
N SER A 321 -8.13 -16.10 -8.16
CA SER A 321 -8.68 -17.34 -8.73
C SER A 321 -9.41 -18.18 -7.68
N VAL A 322 -9.63 -17.63 -6.48
CA VAL A 322 -10.24 -18.35 -5.37
C VAL A 322 -11.34 -17.52 -4.74
N SER A 323 -12.51 -18.12 -4.66
CA SER A 323 -13.69 -17.57 -3.99
C SER A 323 -14.12 -18.47 -2.85
N TRP A 324 -14.44 -17.85 -1.72
CA TRP A 324 -14.93 -18.54 -0.53
C TRP A 324 -16.45 -18.39 -0.48
N LEU A 325 -17.14 -19.50 -0.30
CA LEU A 325 -18.58 -19.56 -0.12
C LEU A 325 -18.83 -19.82 1.36
N VAL A 326 -19.04 -18.73 2.10
CA VAL A 326 -19.33 -18.76 3.52
C VAL A 326 -20.84 -18.99 3.70
N PRO A 327 -21.27 -20.05 4.42
CA PRO A 327 -22.68 -20.22 4.74
C PRO A 327 -23.24 -18.99 5.45
N ALA A 328 -24.45 -18.56 5.10
CA ALA A 328 -25.14 -17.52 5.85
C ALA A 328 -25.24 -17.98 7.31
N ALA A 329 -24.92 -17.09 8.26
CA ALA A 329 -25.10 -17.40 9.67
C ALA A 329 -26.58 -17.78 9.88
N ILE A 330 -26.83 -18.94 10.48
CA ILE A 330 -28.17 -19.34 10.89
C ILE A 330 -28.64 -18.27 11.88
N SER A 331 -29.52 -17.38 11.44
CA SER A 331 -30.28 -16.53 12.35
C SER A 331 -31.09 -17.47 13.23
N GLN A 332 -30.70 -17.66 14.49
CA GLN A 332 -31.57 -18.37 15.42
C GLN A 332 -32.88 -17.57 15.52
N PRO A 333 -34.05 -18.21 15.34
CA PRO A 333 -35.31 -17.54 15.61
C PRO A 333 -35.33 -17.21 17.10
N VAL A 334 -35.59 -15.94 17.42
CA VAL A 334 -35.90 -15.52 18.78
C VAL A 334 -37.11 -16.33 19.23
N SER A 335 -36.90 -17.32 20.10
CA SER A 335 -38.01 -18.05 20.69
C SER A 335 -38.74 -17.08 21.61
N ASN A 336 -39.82 -16.49 21.13
CA ASN A 336 -40.85 -15.96 22.00
C ASN A 336 -41.45 -17.16 22.75
N GLN A 337 -40.92 -17.47 23.93
CA GLN A 337 -41.68 -18.21 24.92
C GLN A 337 -42.78 -17.27 25.44
N MET A 338 -43.92 -17.30 24.75
CA MET A 338 -45.20 -17.14 25.42
C MET A 338 -45.38 -18.33 26.36
N SER A 339 -45.29 -18.09 27.66
CA SER A 339 -46.01 -18.88 28.65
C SER A 339 -46.98 -17.94 29.36
N LEU A 340 -48.22 -17.93 28.86
CA LEU A 340 -49.41 -17.68 29.64
C LEU A 340 -49.48 -18.73 30.75
N ILE A 341 -49.54 -18.31 32.00
CA ILE A 341 -50.36 -18.98 33.02
C ILE A 341 -51.03 -17.88 33.84
N ASP A 342 -52.34 -17.72 33.61
CA ASP A 342 -53.28 -17.06 34.51
C ASP A 342 -53.52 -17.97 35.73
N ALA A 343 -53.52 -17.38 36.93
CA ALA A 343 -54.41 -17.67 38.05
C ALA A 343 -54.24 -16.61 39.14
#